data_AF-A0A831X2E8-F1
#
_entry.id   AF-A0A831X2E8-F1
#
_cell.length_a   1.000
_cell.length_b   1.000
_cell.length_c   1.000
_cell.angle_alpha   90.00
_cell.angle_beta   90.00
_cell.angle_gamma   90.00
#
_symmetry.space_group_name_H-M   'P 1'
#
loop_
_entity.id
_entity.type
_entity.pdbx_description
1 polymer ?
#
loop_
_entity_poly.entity_id
_entity_poly.type
_entity_poly.pdbx_seq_one_letter_code
_entity_poly.pdbx_strand_id
1 'polypeptide(L)'
;MKKKIVYKAGDILTACDNELSIPDGILGHSAIVINKLQMIEAVVSPPYLQKASIHKFTKNHPKHAIYRPKNPAWGKAAAKFARSYLVQKNYYKQLGIERPPFSFSPQLPLSDPWSSIYCSKLIWLCYHYGAGHTFNNDHFLFSPQDLDTLLRKDSNFKTLFRHRRFKFIIDT
;
A
#
# COMPACT_ATOMS: atom_id res chain seq x y z
N MET A 1 -12.23 -7.45 -25.64
CA MET A 1 -12.58 -6.34 -24.71
C MET A 1 -11.79 -6.47 -23.41
N LYS A 2 -11.01 -5.47 -22.99
CA LYS A 2 -10.35 -5.51 -21.68
C LYS A 2 -11.43 -5.39 -20.59
N LYS A 3 -11.50 -6.38 -19.69
CA LYS A 3 -12.47 -6.39 -18.58
C LYS A 3 -12.24 -5.15 -17.71
N LYS A 4 -13.26 -4.30 -17.55
CA LYS A 4 -13.20 -3.11 -16.68
C LYS A 4 -13.02 -3.55 -15.23
N ILE A 5 -11.96 -3.10 -14.58
CA ILE A 5 -11.70 -3.43 -13.17
C ILE A 5 -12.69 -2.65 -12.30
N VAL A 6 -13.43 -3.38 -11.48
CA VAL A 6 -14.29 -2.80 -10.43
C VAL A 6 -13.54 -2.91 -9.11
N TYR A 7 -13.08 -1.78 -8.58
CA TYR A 7 -12.36 -1.69 -7.32
C TYR A 7 -13.25 -2.04 -6.11
N LYS A 8 -12.66 -2.68 -5.11
CA LYS A 8 -13.30 -3.06 -3.84
C LYS A 8 -12.40 -2.71 -2.67
N ALA A 9 -13.02 -2.45 -1.52
CA ALA A 9 -12.31 -2.21 -0.27
C ALA A 9 -11.31 -3.34 0.02
N GLY A 10 -10.07 -2.97 0.30
CA GLY A 10 -8.96 -3.87 0.55
C GLY A 10 -8.19 -4.30 -0.68
N ASP A 11 -8.60 -3.93 -1.91
CA ASP A 11 -7.69 -4.12 -3.04
C ASP A 11 -6.37 -3.40 -2.76
N ILE A 12 -5.26 -4.04 -3.10
CA ILE A 12 -3.92 -3.50 -2.92
C ILE A 12 -3.43 -3.07 -4.31
N LEU A 13 -3.07 -1.80 -4.43
CA LEU A 13 -2.41 -1.25 -5.60
C LEU A 13 -0.91 -1.22 -5.30
N THR A 14 -0.12 -1.74 -6.22
CA THR A 14 1.34 -1.67 -6.18
C THR A 14 1.83 -1.07 -7.50
N ALA A 15 2.87 -0.28 -7.45
CA ALA A 15 3.50 0.36 -8.60
C ALA A 15 5.01 0.11 -8.54
N CYS A 16 5.63 -0.08 -9.70
CA CYS A 16 7.09 -0.18 -9.83
C CYS A 16 7.69 1.07 -10.51
N ASP A 17 6.89 2.10 -10.74
CA ASP A 17 7.33 3.41 -11.22
C ASP A 17 7.17 4.46 -10.10
N ASN A 18 7.71 5.66 -10.32
CA ASN A 18 7.72 6.72 -9.33
C ASN A 18 7.67 8.11 -9.97
N GLU A 19 7.31 9.11 -9.16
CA GLU A 19 7.26 10.52 -9.58
C GLU A 19 8.58 11.26 -9.34
N LEU A 20 9.65 10.57 -8.93
CA LEU A 20 10.92 11.15 -8.46
C LEU A 20 12.03 11.11 -9.52
N SER A 21 11.70 10.90 -10.79
CA SER A 21 12.67 10.71 -11.90
C SER A 21 13.70 9.60 -11.66
N ILE A 22 13.39 8.64 -10.77
CA ILE A 22 14.20 7.46 -10.56
C ILE A 22 13.81 6.41 -11.61
N PRO A 23 14.75 5.66 -12.20
CA PRO A 23 14.42 4.59 -13.14
C PRO A 23 13.37 3.60 -12.59
N ASP A 24 12.42 3.23 -13.45
CA ASP A 24 11.38 2.28 -13.08
C ASP A 24 11.97 0.94 -12.64
N GLY A 25 11.38 0.38 -11.60
CA GLY A 25 11.76 -0.88 -10.98
C GLY A 25 12.75 -0.75 -9.82
N ILE A 26 13.30 0.45 -9.58
CA ILE A 26 14.17 0.75 -8.42
C ILE A 26 13.33 1.11 -7.20
N LEU A 27 12.39 2.06 -7.38
CA LEU A 27 11.45 2.47 -6.35
C LEU A 27 10.04 2.10 -6.78
N GLY A 28 9.22 1.71 -5.83
CA GLY A 28 7.80 1.49 -6.05
C GLY A 28 6.92 2.31 -5.12
N HIS A 29 5.63 2.11 -5.26
CA HIS A 29 4.63 2.70 -4.38
C HIS A 29 3.49 1.71 -4.13
N SER A 30 2.76 1.88 -3.03
CA SER A 30 1.59 1.05 -2.76
C SER A 30 0.51 1.80 -2.00
N ALA A 31 -0.73 1.39 -2.25
CA ALA A 31 -1.92 1.99 -1.66
C ALA A 31 -3.01 0.93 -1.41
N ILE A 32 -3.87 1.19 -0.43
CA ILE A 32 -5.02 0.34 -0.11
C ILE A 32 -6.32 1.00 -0.53
N VAL A 33 -7.12 0.31 -1.33
CA VAL A 33 -8.44 0.79 -1.74
C VAL A 33 -9.39 0.79 -0.55
N ILE A 34 -10.11 1.89 -0.37
CA ILE A 34 -11.12 2.00 0.69
C ILE A 34 -12.54 1.95 0.14
N ASN A 35 -12.77 2.37 -1.11
CA ASN A 35 -14.06 2.28 -1.79
C ASN A 35 -13.86 2.26 -3.33
N LYS A 36 -14.94 2.38 -4.12
CA LYS A 36 -14.87 2.29 -5.59
C LYS A 36 -14.01 3.36 -6.27
N LEU A 37 -13.73 4.47 -5.61
CA LEU A 37 -13.06 5.66 -6.19
C LEU A 37 -11.81 6.09 -5.44
N GLN A 38 -11.69 5.71 -4.16
CA GLN A 38 -10.68 6.24 -3.25
C GLN A 38 -9.84 5.13 -2.64
N MET A 39 -8.61 5.51 -2.31
CA MET A 39 -7.61 4.72 -1.62
C MET A 39 -6.98 5.55 -0.50
N ILE A 40 -6.22 4.88 0.37
CA ILE A 40 -5.32 5.51 1.33
C ILE A 40 -3.90 5.07 0.99
N GLU A 41 -2.98 6.01 1.06
CA GLU A 41 -1.56 5.81 0.75
C GLU A 41 -0.71 6.59 1.75
N ALA A 42 0.53 6.14 1.94
CA ALA A 42 1.56 6.88 2.64
C ALA A 42 2.57 7.44 1.63
N VAL A 43 2.87 8.73 1.71
CA VAL A 43 3.66 9.48 0.72
C VAL A 43 4.81 10.22 1.39
N VAL A 44 5.86 10.53 0.62
CA VAL A 44 7.12 11.10 1.17
C VAL A 44 6.95 12.53 1.70
N SER A 45 5.94 13.26 1.24
CA SER A 45 5.67 14.65 1.65
C SER A 45 4.45 14.76 2.56
N PRO A 46 4.38 15.77 3.45
CA PRO A 46 3.19 16.00 4.26
C PRO A 46 1.92 16.02 3.39
N PRO A 47 0.82 15.36 3.82
CA PRO A 47 0.56 14.90 5.18
C PRO A 47 1.08 13.50 5.53
N TYR A 48 1.98 12.88 4.73
CA TYR A 48 2.56 11.53 4.89
C TYR A 48 1.60 10.34 4.85
N LEU A 49 0.33 10.55 5.17
CA LEU A 49 -0.76 9.60 5.06
C LEU A 49 -2.00 10.37 4.59
N GLN A 50 -2.58 9.96 3.46
CA GLN A 50 -3.66 10.71 2.82
C GLN A 50 -4.69 9.80 2.15
N LYS A 51 -5.89 10.36 1.92
CA LYS A 51 -6.84 9.79 0.94
C LYS A 51 -6.46 10.32 -0.43
N ALA A 52 -6.52 9.45 -1.44
CA ALA A 52 -6.30 9.83 -2.81
C ALA A 52 -7.29 9.12 -3.75
N SER A 53 -7.41 9.66 -4.96
CA SER A 53 -8.21 9.05 -6.02
C SER A 53 -7.46 7.87 -6.64
N ILE A 54 -8.16 6.75 -6.83
CA ILE A 54 -7.61 5.60 -7.56
C ILE A 54 -7.24 6.00 -9.00
N HIS A 55 -8.00 6.90 -9.62
CA HIS A 55 -7.69 7.41 -10.95
C HIS A 55 -6.38 8.20 -10.98
N LYS A 56 -6.12 9.01 -9.94
CA LYS A 56 -4.85 9.75 -9.83
C LYS A 56 -3.68 8.76 -9.72
N PHE A 57 -3.81 7.73 -8.89
CA PHE A 57 -2.78 6.69 -8.77
C PHE A 57 -2.49 6.02 -10.10
N THR A 58 -3.52 5.51 -10.81
CA THR A 58 -3.28 4.77 -12.05
C THR A 58 -2.81 5.65 -13.21
N LYS A 59 -3.04 6.97 -13.12
CA LYS A 59 -2.46 7.96 -14.04
C LYS A 59 -0.99 8.26 -13.74
N ASN A 60 -0.66 8.47 -12.46
CA ASN A 60 0.71 8.75 -12.02
C ASN A 60 1.62 7.51 -12.11
N HIS A 61 1.02 6.33 -11.93
CA HIS A 61 1.69 5.03 -11.91
C HIS A 61 1.14 4.11 -13.00
N PRO A 62 1.43 4.35 -14.30
CA PRO A 62 0.95 3.49 -15.39
C PRO A 62 1.46 2.05 -15.29
N LYS A 63 2.63 1.80 -14.67
CA LYS A 63 3.21 0.47 -14.45
C LYS A 63 2.82 -0.03 -13.06
N HIS A 64 1.53 -0.33 -12.88
CA HIS A 64 0.97 -0.85 -11.63
C HIS A 64 0.40 -2.28 -11.75
N ALA A 65 0.17 -2.90 -10.60
CA ALA A 65 -0.55 -4.15 -10.41
C ALA A 65 -1.62 -3.99 -9.32
N ILE A 66 -2.69 -4.77 -9.43
CA ILE A 66 -3.83 -4.75 -8.52
C ILE A 66 -4.08 -6.16 -8.00
N TYR A 67 -4.03 -6.30 -6.68
CA TYR A 67 -4.29 -7.54 -5.98
C TYR A 67 -5.56 -7.43 -5.16
N ARG A 68 -6.29 -8.54 -5.03
CA ARG A 68 -7.51 -8.62 -4.23
C ARG A 68 -7.46 -9.84 -3.31
N PRO A 69 -7.78 -9.69 -2.01
CA PRO A 69 -7.95 -10.86 -1.15
C PRO A 69 -9.15 -11.68 -1.64
N LYS A 70 -8.99 -13.00 -1.68
CA LYS A 70 -10.08 -13.94 -2.00
C LYS A 70 -11.16 -13.88 -0.94
N ASN A 71 -10.80 -13.68 0.32
CA ASN A 71 -11.73 -13.41 1.42
C ASN A 71 -12.17 -11.92 1.42
N PRO A 72 -13.44 -11.60 1.10
CA PRO A 72 -13.90 -10.20 1.09
C PRO A 72 -13.94 -9.56 2.48
N ALA A 73 -14.05 -10.37 3.55
CA ALA A 73 -14.05 -9.85 4.92
C ALA A 73 -12.69 -9.26 5.28
N TRP A 74 -11.59 -9.91 4.87
CA TRP A 74 -10.24 -9.38 5.04
C TRP A 74 -10.08 -8.02 4.37
N GLY A 75 -10.52 -7.89 3.12
CA GLY A 75 -10.42 -6.62 2.41
C GLY A 75 -11.21 -5.49 3.08
N LYS A 76 -12.44 -5.76 3.54
CA LYS A 76 -13.25 -4.79 4.29
C LYS A 76 -12.58 -4.39 5.60
N ALA A 77 -12.03 -5.36 6.34
CA ALA A 77 -11.43 -5.12 7.63
C ALA A 77 -10.11 -4.35 7.52
N ALA A 78 -9.26 -4.69 6.56
CA ALA A 78 -8.04 -3.94 6.24
C ALA A 78 -8.35 -2.49 5.82
N ALA A 79 -9.36 -2.28 4.96
CA ALA A 79 -9.79 -0.93 4.59
C ALA A 79 -10.40 -0.15 5.77
N LYS A 80 -11.09 -0.82 6.70
CA LYS A 80 -11.60 -0.20 7.93
C LYS A 80 -10.44 0.27 8.80
N PHE A 81 -9.42 -0.56 9.00
CA PHE A 81 -8.22 -0.18 9.74
C PHE A 81 -7.55 1.05 9.10
N ALA A 82 -7.34 1.03 7.78
CA ALA A 82 -6.74 2.17 7.06
C ALA A 82 -7.48 3.50 7.32
N ARG A 83 -8.83 3.46 7.34
CA ARG A 83 -9.66 4.64 7.63
C ARG A 83 -9.47 5.11 9.07
N SER A 84 -9.54 4.20 10.05
CA SER A 84 -9.36 4.53 11.46
C SER A 84 -7.95 5.09 11.73
N TYR A 85 -6.95 4.49 11.11
CA TYR A 85 -5.55 4.91 11.21
C TYR A 85 -5.36 6.34 10.68
N LEU A 86 -5.96 6.66 9.52
CA LEU A 86 -5.96 8.03 9.00
C LEU A 86 -6.72 9.02 9.89
N VAL A 87 -7.86 8.61 10.47
CA VAL A 87 -8.61 9.46 11.41
C VAL A 87 -7.75 9.82 12.62
N GLN A 88 -7.10 8.83 13.22
CA GLN A 88 -6.21 9.02 14.37
C GLN A 88 -5.00 9.89 14.01
N LYS A 89 -4.38 9.67 12.84
CA LYS A 89 -3.31 10.53 12.32
C LYS A 89 -3.75 11.98 12.17
N ASN A 90 -4.96 12.22 11.66
CA ASN A 90 -5.50 13.57 11.50
C ASN A 90 -5.80 14.23 12.85
N TYR A 91 -6.22 13.45 13.85
CA TYR A 91 -6.37 13.94 15.22
C TYR A 91 -5.03 14.38 15.80
N TYR A 92 -3.95 13.59 15.65
CA TYR A 92 -2.60 14.03 16.05
C TYR A 92 -2.19 15.33 15.36
N LYS A 93 -2.45 15.47 14.06
CA LYS A 93 -2.18 16.71 13.33
C LYS A 93 -2.93 17.91 13.92
N GLN A 94 -4.18 17.75 14.35
CA GLN A 94 -4.96 18.83 14.99
C GLN A 94 -4.36 19.26 16.34
N LEU A 95 -3.67 18.35 17.03
CA LEU A 95 -2.92 18.64 18.24
C LEU A 95 -1.52 19.20 17.98
N GLY A 96 -1.14 19.46 16.72
CA GLY A 96 0.20 19.91 16.35
C GLY A 96 1.25 18.79 16.39
N ILE A 97 0.84 17.53 16.46
CA ILE A 97 1.72 16.37 16.53
C ILE A 97 1.84 15.72 15.15
N GLU A 98 3.04 15.75 14.56
CA GLU A 98 3.34 15.09 13.29
C GLU A 98 3.64 13.60 13.50
N ARG A 99 2.57 12.78 13.55
CA ARG A 99 2.69 11.35 13.85
C ARG A 99 1.76 10.47 13.01
N PRO A 100 2.27 9.42 12.34
CA PRO A 100 3.69 9.09 12.16
C PRO A 100 4.36 9.99 11.10
N PRO A 101 5.69 10.21 11.17
CA PRO A 101 6.46 10.73 10.06
C PRO A 101 6.63 9.68 8.95
N PHE A 102 6.88 10.12 7.72
CA PHE A 102 7.31 9.21 6.65
C PHE A 102 8.80 8.86 6.83
N SER A 103 9.14 7.56 6.93
CA SER A 103 10.55 7.13 7.02
C SER A 103 10.72 5.64 6.74
N PHE A 104 11.74 5.29 5.96
CA PHE A 104 12.25 3.93 5.83
C PHE A 104 13.32 3.69 6.92
N SER A 105 12.90 3.16 8.08
CA SER A 105 13.84 2.77 9.14
C SER A 105 13.76 1.26 9.36
N PRO A 106 14.87 0.53 9.16
CA PRO A 106 14.94 -0.91 9.44
C PRO A 106 15.03 -1.23 10.94
N GLN A 107 15.32 -0.25 11.78
CA GLN A 107 15.33 -0.40 13.24
C GLN A 107 13.92 -0.41 13.84
N LEU A 108 12.92 0.06 13.10
CA LEU A 108 11.53 0.12 13.56
C LEU A 108 10.77 -1.11 13.06
N PRO A 109 10.13 -1.88 13.96
CA PRO A 109 9.38 -3.05 13.55
C PRO A 109 8.16 -2.66 12.69
N LEU A 110 7.75 -3.54 11.78
CA LEU A 110 6.56 -3.33 10.96
C LEU A 110 5.29 -3.15 11.80
N SER A 111 5.23 -3.81 12.94
CA SER A 111 4.13 -3.74 13.90
C SER A 111 4.03 -2.40 14.63
N ASP A 112 5.08 -1.58 14.66
CA ASP A 112 4.97 -0.23 15.23
C ASP A 112 4.18 0.68 14.26
N PRO A 113 2.94 1.09 14.59
CA PRO A 113 2.13 1.86 13.67
C PRO A 113 2.47 3.36 13.71
N TRP A 114 3.25 3.84 14.66
CA TRP A 114 3.25 5.28 14.98
C TRP A 114 4.62 5.94 14.99
N SER A 115 5.72 5.18 15.03
CA SER A 115 7.07 5.77 14.96
C SER A 115 7.53 6.08 13.54
N SER A 116 7.01 5.35 12.54
CA SER A 116 7.23 5.66 11.12
C SER A 116 6.18 5.00 10.25
N ILE A 117 5.89 5.61 9.10
CA ILE A 117 5.07 5.02 8.05
C ILE A 117 5.77 5.12 6.70
N TYR A 118 5.48 4.16 5.83
CA TYR A 118 5.77 4.24 4.40
C TYR A 118 4.75 3.38 3.66
N CYS A 119 4.74 3.48 2.34
CA CYS A 119 3.66 2.97 1.49
C CYS A 119 3.33 1.49 1.69
N SER A 120 4.33 0.61 1.74
CA SER A 120 4.14 -0.84 1.92
C SER A 120 3.92 -1.24 3.37
N LYS A 121 4.54 -0.55 4.34
CA LYS A 121 4.24 -0.72 5.78
C LYS A 121 2.78 -0.38 6.10
N LEU A 122 2.19 0.62 5.46
CA LEU A 122 0.76 0.90 5.59
C LEU A 122 -0.08 -0.33 5.21
N ILE A 123 0.24 -1.01 4.10
CA ILE A 123 -0.48 -2.21 3.66
C ILE A 123 -0.32 -3.34 4.68
N TRP A 124 0.92 -3.54 5.16
CA TRP A 124 1.22 -4.52 6.19
C TRP A 124 0.38 -4.30 7.45
N LEU A 125 0.38 -3.07 7.99
CA LEU A 125 -0.42 -2.69 9.18
C LEU A 125 -1.91 -2.93 8.96
N CYS A 126 -2.44 -2.55 7.79
CA CYS A 126 -3.85 -2.73 7.46
C CYS A 126 -4.27 -4.20 7.47
N TYR A 127 -3.47 -5.08 6.89
CA TYR A 127 -3.79 -6.50 6.85
C TYR A 127 -3.50 -7.21 8.18
N HIS A 128 -2.40 -6.87 8.85
CA HIS A 128 -2.03 -7.44 10.14
C HIS A 128 -3.06 -7.09 11.22
N TYR A 129 -3.28 -5.80 11.49
CA TYR A 129 -4.19 -5.36 12.55
C TYR A 129 -5.66 -5.32 12.13
N GLY A 130 -5.94 -5.09 10.84
CA GLY A 130 -7.31 -5.02 10.34
C GLY A 130 -7.89 -6.38 9.99
N ALA A 131 -7.16 -7.22 9.27
CA ALA A 131 -7.66 -8.48 8.73
C ALA A 131 -7.18 -9.73 9.48
N GLY A 132 -6.25 -9.59 10.43
CA GLY A 132 -5.61 -10.73 11.09
C GLY A 132 -4.74 -11.56 10.13
N HIS A 133 -4.33 -10.97 9.00
CA HIS A 133 -3.49 -11.62 8.01
C HIS A 133 -2.12 -10.93 7.98
N THR A 134 -1.10 -11.67 8.40
CA THR A 134 0.27 -11.15 8.49
C THR A 134 1.07 -11.59 7.28
N PHE A 135 1.60 -10.63 6.53
CA PHE A 135 2.61 -10.93 5.52
C PHE A 135 3.94 -11.22 6.20
N ASN A 136 4.54 -12.36 5.89
CA ASN A 136 5.89 -12.69 6.34
C ASN A 136 6.88 -11.71 5.70
N ASN A 137 7.80 -11.17 6.51
CA ASN A 137 8.87 -10.30 6.06
C ASN A 137 10.20 -10.85 6.58
N ASP A 138 11.06 -11.27 5.66
CA ASP A 138 12.41 -11.77 5.87
C ASP A 138 13.49 -10.73 5.54
N HIS A 139 13.10 -9.55 5.03
CA HIS A 139 14.01 -8.50 4.60
C HIS A 139 14.10 -7.33 5.60
N PHE A 140 15.25 -6.64 5.59
CA PHE A 140 15.57 -5.49 6.47
C PHE A 140 14.54 -4.34 6.36
N LEU A 141 13.85 -4.23 5.21
CA LEU A 141 12.77 -3.29 4.93
C LEU A 141 11.67 -4.00 4.14
N PHE A 142 10.40 -3.82 4.50
CA PHE A 142 9.27 -4.40 3.76
C PHE A 142 8.90 -3.52 2.56
N SER A 143 9.61 -3.62 1.45
CA SER A 143 9.44 -2.73 0.30
C SER A 143 8.17 -3.02 -0.52
N PRO A 144 7.78 -2.13 -1.47
CA PRO A 144 6.76 -2.45 -2.47
C PRO A 144 7.10 -3.65 -3.36
N GLN A 145 8.40 -3.96 -3.54
CA GLN A 145 8.86 -5.14 -4.26
C GLN A 145 8.54 -6.40 -3.46
N ASP A 146 8.80 -6.40 -2.15
CA ASP A 146 8.50 -7.52 -1.26
C ASP A 146 7.00 -7.79 -1.23
N LEU A 147 6.22 -6.71 -1.10
CA LEU A 147 4.77 -6.76 -1.15
C LEU A 147 4.25 -7.35 -2.47
N ASP A 148 4.77 -6.94 -3.64
CA ASP A 148 4.41 -7.52 -4.94
C ASP A 148 4.72 -9.02 -4.98
N THR A 149 5.92 -9.41 -4.53
CA THR A 149 6.38 -10.79 -4.53
C THR A 149 5.48 -11.67 -3.65
N LEU A 150 5.15 -11.22 -2.44
CA LEU A 150 4.30 -11.95 -1.51
C LEU A 150 2.87 -12.06 -2.03
N LEU A 151 2.28 -10.98 -2.53
CA LEU A 151 0.91 -11.00 -3.07
C LEU A 151 0.76 -11.90 -4.31
N ARG A 152 1.82 -12.09 -5.09
CA ARG A 152 1.83 -13.02 -6.21
C ARG A 152 1.91 -14.48 -5.80
N LYS A 153 2.62 -14.77 -4.71
CA LYS A 153 2.83 -16.13 -4.20
C LYS A 153 1.70 -16.57 -3.26
N ASP A 154 1.06 -15.63 -2.56
CA ASP A 154 0.02 -15.94 -1.60
C ASP A 154 -1.29 -16.38 -2.28
N SER A 155 -1.63 -17.65 -2.07
CA SER A 155 -2.87 -18.26 -2.56
C SER A 155 -4.15 -17.61 -2.02
N ASN A 156 -4.08 -16.80 -0.96
CA ASN A 156 -5.19 -16.01 -0.43
C ASN A 156 -5.50 -14.76 -1.25
N PHE A 157 -4.63 -14.37 -2.18
CA PHE A 157 -4.83 -13.22 -3.05
C PHE A 157 -5.01 -13.66 -4.51
N LYS A 158 -5.56 -12.75 -5.30
CA LYS A 158 -5.62 -12.88 -6.76
C LYS A 158 -5.19 -11.60 -7.44
N THR A 159 -4.47 -11.74 -8.54
CA THR A 159 -4.14 -10.63 -9.43
C THR A 159 -5.35 -10.28 -10.27
N LEU A 160 -5.83 -9.04 -10.17
CA LEU A 160 -6.90 -8.52 -11.04
C LEU A 160 -6.35 -7.87 -12.30
N PHE A 161 -5.17 -7.26 -12.17
CA PHE A 161 -4.47 -6.58 -13.25
C PHE A 161 -2.99 -6.51 -12.92
N ARG A 162 -2.18 -6.59 -13.97
CA ARG A 162 -0.76 -6.32 -13.91
C ARG A 162 -0.36 -5.72 -15.24
N HIS A 163 0.29 -4.56 -15.21
CA HIS A 163 0.82 -3.97 -16.43
C HIS A 163 1.91 -4.89 -17.03
N ARG A 164 1.94 -5.06 -18.36
CA ARG A 164 2.90 -5.95 -19.06
C ARG A 164 4.38 -5.61 -18.81
N ARG A 165 4.67 -4.34 -18.51
CA ARG A 165 6.02 -3.84 -18.19
C ARG A 165 6.23 -3.65 -16.69
N PHE A 166 5.34 -4.16 -15.83
CA PHE A 166 5.54 -4.12 -14.39
C PHE A 166 6.69 -5.06 -14.02
N LYS A 167 7.79 -4.50 -13.54
CA LYS A 167 8.96 -5.25 -13.09
C LYS A 167 9.78 -4.39 -12.12
N PHE A 168 10.12 -4.96 -10.96
CA PHE A 168 11.21 -4.47 -10.12
C PHE A 168 12.54 -5.02 -10.65
N ILE A 169 13.61 -4.22 -10.59
CA ILE A 169 14.96 -4.58 -11.06
C ILE A 169 15.95 -4.78 -9.91
N ILE A 170 15.50 -4.60 -8.67
CA ILE A 170 16.24 -4.84 -7.44
C ILE A 170 15.70 -6.13 -6.82
N ASP A 171 16.58 -6.94 -6.23
CA ASP A 171 16.29 -8.29 -5.72
C ASP A 171 15.64 -9.20 -6.77
N THR A 172 16.16 -9.13 -8.00
CA THR A 172 15.92 -10.09 -9.11
C THR A 172 17.19 -10.80 -9.50
#